data_AF-A0A347YCD3-F1
#
_entry.id   AF-A0A347YCD3-F1
#
_cell.length_a   1.000
_cell.length_b   1.000
_cell.length_c   1.000
_cell.angle_alpha   90.00
_cell.angle_beta   90.00
_cell.angle_gamma   90.00
#
_symmetry.space_group_name_H-M   'P 1'
#
loop_
_entity.id
_entity.type
_entity.pdbx_description
1 polymer ?
#
loop_
_entity_poly.entity_id
_entity_poly.type
_entity_poly.pdbx_seq_one_letter_code
_entity_poly.pdbx_strand_id
1 'polypeptide(L)'
;MSGCLFSLKFWNDFYMISSAFYISLVCLGSVGLLLSFLVIVWYGLSMMVCNMFFLLMCIGVWVKDIMVEGVTLNYIIVNPGFKLGFNIFILVEMMFFFSLFWSFFDKIYFNGCEWWPSYENFLLFFGLSFLGTVLLLVSSFFCNWVYSRLLAGKNIKKQMMLVLIFGLLFLFLQWYEWEHMFFNVSDGWYGSMYYVLMGFHSVHVFLGLLFLSFGSWLMVSGWSLKILYFFEESFIYWHFVDVIWFLLFLFFYC
;
A
#
# COMPACT_ATOMS: atom_id res chain seq x y z
N MET A 1 -36.34 12.53 13.87
CA MET A 1 -35.61 11.24 13.86
C MET A 1 -34.26 11.47 14.53
N SER A 2 -34.23 11.32 15.84
CA SER A 2 -33.05 11.45 16.70
C SER A 2 -32.20 10.19 16.57
N GLY A 3 -31.22 10.24 15.67
CA GLY A 3 -30.21 9.19 15.53
C GLY A 3 -29.29 9.19 16.74
N CYS A 4 -28.97 8.00 17.23
CA CYS A 4 -28.04 7.73 18.32
C CYS A 4 -26.65 8.31 17.98
N LEU A 5 -26.41 9.57 18.34
CA LEU A 5 -25.09 10.17 18.27
C LEU A 5 -24.27 9.56 19.41
N PHE A 6 -23.33 8.68 19.07
CA PHE A 6 -22.28 8.25 19.97
C PHE A 6 -21.71 9.49 20.66
N SER A 7 -21.89 9.62 21.98
CA SER A 7 -21.26 10.71 22.72
C SER A 7 -19.76 10.46 22.72
N LEU A 8 -19.01 11.29 21.98
CA LEU A 8 -17.56 11.24 21.97
C LEU A 8 -17.08 11.49 23.40
N LYS A 9 -16.38 10.52 23.97
CA LYS A 9 -15.76 10.65 25.28
C LYS A 9 -14.31 11.06 25.08
N PHE A 10 -13.90 12.10 25.78
CA PHE A 10 -12.51 12.50 25.90
C PHE A 10 -12.07 12.32 27.34
N TRP A 11 -10.83 11.88 27.53
CA TRP A 11 -10.16 11.92 28.83
C TRP A 11 -8.87 12.72 28.65
N ASN A 12 -8.85 13.94 29.19
CA ASN A 12 -7.86 14.96 28.82
C ASN A 12 -7.80 15.15 27.28
N ASP A 13 -6.59 15.16 26.73
CA ASP A 13 -6.32 15.28 25.29
C ASP A 13 -6.42 13.94 24.53
N PHE A 14 -6.94 12.88 25.16
CA PHE A 14 -7.08 11.57 24.52
C PHE A 14 -8.51 11.26 24.15
N TYR A 15 -8.69 10.76 22.93
CA TYR A 15 -9.97 10.24 22.47
C TYR A 15 -10.23 8.84 23.06
N MET A 16 -11.38 8.67 23.71
CA MET A 16 -11.82 7.39 24.23
C MET A 16 -12.69 6.68 23.19
N ILE A 17 -12.15 5.60 22.63
CA ILE A 17 -12.81 4.79 21.60
C ILE A 17 -14.09 4.16 22.18
N SER A 18 -15.16 4.21 21.40
CA SER A 18 -16.51 3.77 21.80
C SER A 18 -16.63 2.26 22.00
N SER A 19 -15.99 1.46 21.13
CA SER A 19 -15.89 0.01 21.25
C SER A 19 -14.70 -0.55 20.46
N ALA A 20 -14.00 -1.53 21.03
CA ALA A 20 -12.85 -2.19 20.40
C ALA A 20 -13.21 -3.53 19.72
N PHE A 21 -14.50 -3.82 19.53
CA PHE A 21 -14.97 -5.14 19.05
C PHE A 21 -14.44 -5.51 17.66
N TYR A 22 -14.19 -4.52 16.81
CA TYR A 22 -13.60 -4.73 15.49
C TYR A 22 -12.19 -5.32 15.56
N ILE A 23 -11.41 -4.98 16.59
CA ILE A 23 -10.06 -5.52 16.76
C ILE A 23 -10.13 -7.03 16.97
N SER A 24 -11.03 -7.50 17.83
CA SER A 24 -11.18 -8.95 18.05
C SER A 24 -11.70 -9.67 16.80
N LEU A 25 -12.60 -9.04 16.03
CA LEU A 25 -13.08 -9.61 14.76
C LEU A 25 -12.00 -9.69 13.68
N VAL A 26 -11.18 -8.64 13.54
CA VAL A 26 -10.04 -8.63 12.61
C VAL A 26 -9.01 -9.68 13.00
N CYS A 27 -8.70 -9.82 14.30
CA CYS A 27 -7.83 -10.89 14.80
C CYS A 27 -8.40 -12.29 14.53
N LEU A 28 -9.71 -12.50 14.72
CA LEU A 28 -10.36 -13.76 14.38
C LEU A 28 -10.29 -14.05 12.88
N GLY A 29 -10.52 -13.04 12.04
CA GLY A 29 -10.40 -13.14 10.59
C GLY A 29 -8.98 -13.48 10.13
N SER A 30 -7.95 -12.86 10.73
CA SER A 30 -6.55 -13.13 10.39
C SER A 30 -6.10 -14.53 10.82
N VAL A 31 -6.50 -14.99 12.02
CA VAL A 31 -6.27 -16.37 12.45
C VAL A 31 -7.02 -17.36 11.55
N GLY A 32 -8.27 -17.06 11.19
CA GLY A 32 -9.06 -17.87 10.27
C GLY A 32 -8.40 -18.02 8.91
N LEU A 33 -7.83 -16.93 8.37
CA LEU A 33 -7.07 -16.97 7.13
C LEU A 33 -5.82 -17.84 7.23
N LEU A 34 -5.02 -17.67 8.27
CA LEU A 34 -3.83 -18.50 8.50
C LEU A 34 -4.19 -19.99 8.59
N LEU A 35 -5.24 -20.34 9.35
CA LEU A 35 -5.72 -21.71 9.44
C LEU A 35 -6.21 -22.23 8.09
N SER A 36 -6.94 -21.43 7.31
CA SER A 36 -7.42 -21.85 5.99
C SER A 36 -6.28 -22.10 5.00
N PHE A 37 -5.18 -21.35 5.09
CA PHE A 37 -3.98 -21.59 4.29
C PHE A 37 -3.30 -22.92 4.68
N LEU A 38 -3.20 -23.22 5.97
CA LEU A 38 -2.59 -24.48 6.45
C LEU A 38 -3.35 -25.73 5.99
N VAL A 39 -4.67 -25.63 5.84
CA VAL A 39 -5.52 -26.77 5.50
C VAL A 39 -6.04 -26.73 4.04
N ILE A 40 -5.43 -25.87 3.21
CA ILE A 40 -5.82 -25.65 1.81
C ILE A 40 -5.78 -26.93 0.96
N VAL A 41 -4.84 -27.83 1.25
CA VAL A 41 -4.68 -29.11 0.53
C VAL A 41 -5.88 -30.04 0.76
N TRP A 42 -6.51 -29.98 1.93
CA TRP A 42 -7.60 -30.89 2.31
C TRP A 42 -8.99 -30.32 2.01
N TYR A 43 -9.18 -29.02 2.24
CA TYR A 43 -10.48 -28.35 2.09
C TYR A 43 -10.58 -27.47 0.83
N GLY A 44 -9.50 -27.37 0.06
CA GLY A 44 -9.43 -26.52 -1.13
C GLY A 44 -9.46 -25.03 -0.81
N LEU A 45 -9.69 -24.23 -1.86
CA LEU A 45 -9.66 -22.76 -1.80
C LEU A 45 -10.89 -22.13 -1.13
N SER A 46 -12.00 -22.86 -1.02
CA SER A 46 -13.30 -22.30 -0.59
C SER A 46 -13.23 -21.67 0.80
N MET A 47 -12.62 -22.36 1.77
CA MET A 47 -12.48 -21.87 3.14
C MET A 47 -11.63 -20.59 3.19
N MET A 48 -10.56 -20.53 2.40
CA MET A 48 -9.70 -19.35 2.32
C MET A 48 -10.43 -18.15 1.72
N VAL A 49 -11.21 -18.36 0.65
CA VAL A 49 -12.01 -17.29 0.03
C VAL A 49 -13.08 -16.77 1.00
N CYS A 50 -13.76 -17.65 1.75
CA CYS A 50 -14.72 -17.24 2.77
C CYS A 50 -14.08 -16.41 3.89
N ASN A 51 -12.92 -16.82 4.40
CA ASN A 51 -12.20 -16.08 5.43
C ASN A 51 -11.63 -14.75 4.90
N MET A 52 -11.20 -14.70 3.63
CA MET A 52 -10.77 -13.44 2.99
C MET A 52 -11.93 -12.46 2.92
N PHE A 53 -13.10 -12.93 2.49
CA PHE A 53 -14.30 -12.09 2.43
C PHE A 53 -14.72 -11.60 3.82
N PHE A 54 -14.69 -12.47 4.83
CA PHE A 54 -14.97 -12.09 6.22
C PHE A 54 -14.00 -11.02 6.73
N LEU A 55 -12.70 -11.21 6.53
CA LEU A 55 -11.70 -10.22 6.95
C LEU A 55 -11.91 -8.87 6.26
N LEU A 56 -12.13 -8.86 4.94
CA LEU A 56 -12.37 -7.63 4.18
C LEU A 56 -13.64 -6.90 4.65
N MET A 57 -14.69 -7.63 5.00
CA MET A 57 -15.90 -7.05 5.59
C MET A 57 -15.61 -6.41 6.96
N CYS A 58 -14.87 -7.09 7.85
CA CYS A 58 -14.49 -6.54 9.15
C CYS A 58 -13.65 -5.26 9.00
N ILE A 59 -12.66 -5.26 8.10
CA ILE A 59 -11.85 -4.08 7.79
C ILE A 59 -12.74 -2.96 7.23
N GLY A 60 -13.66 -3.27 6.32
CA GLY A 60 -14.57 -2.29 5.74
C GLY A 60 -15.46 -1.60 6.77
N VAL A 61 -16.02 -2.35 7.72
CA VAL A 61 -16.82 -1.78 8.82
C VAL A 61 -15.95 -0.94 9.76
N TRP A 62 -14.73 -1.43 10.08
CA TRP A 62 -13.80 -0.68 10.93
C TRP A 62 -13.38 0.64 10.30
N VAL A 63 -13.02 0.62 9.01
CA VAL A 63 -12.63 1.80 8.24
C VAL A 63 -13.80 2.79 8.12
N LYS A 64 -15.03 2.32 7.93
CA LYS A 64 -16.24 3.16 7.98
C LYS A 64 -16.39 3.86 9.33
N ASP A 65 -16.19 3.17 10.44
CA ASP A 65 -16.31 3.77 11.78
C ASP A 65 -15.19 4.78 12.05
N ILE A 66 -13.94 4.48 11.67
CA ILE A 66 -12.84 5.44 11.72
C ILE A 66 -13.17 6.71 10.94
N MET A 67 -13.82 6.61 9.77
CA MET A 67 -14.24 7.80 9.02
C MET A 67 -15.28 8.64 9.77
N VAL A 68 -16.31 7.99 10.32
CA VAL A 68 -17.41 8.67 11.03
C VAL A 68 -16.87 9.34 12.31
N GLU A 69 -16.07 8.62 13.09
CA GLU A 69 -15.38 9.18 14.25
C GLU A 69 -14.42 10.29 13.79
N GLY A 70 -13.66 10.04 12.74
CA GLY A 70 -12.76 11.01 12.10
C GLY A 70 -13.44 12.34 11.78
N VAL A 71 -14.69 12.36 11.32
CA VAL A 71 -15.46 13.61 11.05
C VAL A 71 -15.95 14.28 12.32
N THR A 72 -16.33 13.51 13.33
CA THR A 72 -16.93 14.05 14.55
C THR A 72 -15.89 14.51 15.56
N LEU A 73 -14.65 14.00 15.48
CA LEU A 73 -13.54 14.31 16.37
C LEU A 73 -12.95 15.72 16.20
N ASN A 74 -12.49 16.28 17.32
CA ASN A 74 -11.71 17.51 17.34
C ASN A 74 -10.29 17.22 16.84
N TYR A 75 -10.09 17.44 15.53
CA TYR A 75 -8.93 16.96 14.77
C TYR A 75 -7.58 17.44 15.33
N ILE A 76 -7.54 18.65 15.90
CA ILE A 76 -6.31 19.30 16.36
C ILE A 76 -5.60 18.47 17.44
N ILE A 77 -6.38 17.81 18.29
CA ILE A 77 -5.89 17.09 19.46
C ILE A 77 -5.37 15.70 19.06
N VAL A 78 -6.07 15.00 18.15
CA VAL A 78 -5.79 13.58 17.84
C VAL A 78 -4.77 13.43 16.69
N ASN A 79 -4.64 14.43 15.82
CA ASN A 79 -3.79 14.39 14.62
C ASN A 79 -2.31 14.03 14.89
N PRO A 80 -1.62 14.59 15.92
CA PRO A 80 -0.22 14.24 16.19
C PRO A 80 -0.01 12.75 16.44
N GLY A 81 -0.96 12.08 17.12
CA GLY A 81 -0.91 10.64 17.37
C GLY A 81 -1.06 9.81 16.10
N PHE A 82 -1.98 10.19 15.21
CA PHE A 82 -2.13 9.52 13.91
C PHE A 82 -0.88 9.71 13.02
N LYS A 83 -0.30 10.91 12.99
CA LYS A 83 0.97 11.19 12.28
C LYS A 83 2.10 10.31 12.76
N LEU A 84 2.27 10.21 14.09
CA LEU A 84 3.29 9.37 14.68
C LEU A 84 3.04 7.89 14.33
N GLY A 85 1.81 7.41 14.46
CA GLY A 85 1.44 6.03 14.12
C GLY A 85 1.71 5.69 12.66
N PHE A 86 1.38 6.57 11.73
CA PHE A 86 1.60 6.35 10.30
C PHE A 86 3.09 6.36 9.92
N ASN A 87 3.86 7.28 10.49
CA ASN A 87 5.32 7.30 10.29
C ASN A 87 6.00 6.04 10.84
N ILE A 88 5.56 5.54 12.00
CA ILE A 88 6.04 4.26 12.54
C ILE A 88 5.64 3.10 11.63
N PHE A 89 4.42 3.11 11.09
CA PHE A 89 3.98 2.12 10.11
C PHE A 89 4.89 2.09 8.88
N ILE A 90 5.20 3.24 8.27
CA ILE A 90 6.14 3.31 7.14
C ILE A 90 7.53 2.82 7.54
N LEU A 91 8.01 3.15 8.74
CA LEU A 91 9.29 2.65 9.24
C LEU A 91 9.33 1.12 9.32
N VAL A 92 8.25 0.50 9.79
CA VAL A 92 8.13 -0.96 9.83
C VAL A 92 8.13 -1.55 8.41
N GLU A 93 7.42 -0.94 7.46
CA GLU A 93 7.43 -1.38 6.06
C GLU A 93 8.82 -1.20 5.40
N MET A 94 9.53 -0.11 5.70
CA MET A 94 10.92 0.07 5.27
C MET A 94 11.84 -1.04 5.80
N MET A 95 11.69 -1.42 7.08
CA MET A 95 12.46 -2.54 7.66
C MET A 95 12.08 -3.89 7.05
N PHE A 96 10.81 -4.07 6.70
CA PHE A 96 10.35 -5.25 5.96
C PHE A 96 11.07 -5.38 4.61
N PHE A 97 11.05 -4.35 3.75
CA PHE A 97 11.79 -4.37 2.49
C PHE A 97 13.30 -4.48 2.69
N PHE A 98 13.86 -3.82 3.70
CA PHE A 98 15.27 -3.94 4.04
C PHE A 98 15.66 -5.40 4.31
N SER A 99 14.82 -6.16 5.03
CA SER A 99 15.09 -7.59 5.27
C SER A 99 15.07 -8.44 4.00
N LEU A 100 14.19 -8.11 3.03
CA LEU A 100 14.15 -8.79 1.73
C LEU A 100 15.38 -8.45 0.89
N PHE A 101 15.77 -7.17 0.80
CA PHE A 101 17.00 -6.77 0.13
C PHE A 101 18.25 -7.39 0.78
N TRP A 102 18.28 -7.47 2.11
CA TRP A 102 19.36 -8.16 2.82
C TRP A 102 19.46 -9.62 2.40
N SER A 103 18.33 -10.33 2.28
CA SER A 103 18.32 -11.72 1.82
C SER A 103 18.82 -11.90 0.39
N PHE A 104 18.56 -10.92 -0.49
CA PHE A 104 19.12 -10.88 -1.85
C PHE A 104 20.65 -10.68 -1.83
N PHE A 105 21.14 -9.68 -1.09
CA PHE A 105 22.57 -9.41 -0.98
C PHE A 105 23.34 -10.54 -0.29
N ASP A 106 22.74 -11.21 0.69
CA ASP A 106 23.34 -12.38 1.35
C ASP A 106 23.64 -13.51 0.36
N LYS A 107 22.73 -13.76 -0.59
CA LYS A 107 22.92 -14.75 -1.65
C LYS A 107 24.11 -14.42 -2.56
N ILE A 108 24.28 -13.15 -2.88
CA ILE A 108 25.35 -12.71 -3.77
C ILE A 108 26.70 -12.69 -3.05
N TYR A 109 26.79 -11.99 -1.91
CA TYR A 109 28.07 -11.72 -1.26
C TYR A 109 28.61 -12.88 -0.41
N PHE A 110 27.74 -13.66 0.23
CA PHE A 110 28.17 -14.75 1.12
C PHE A 110 28.02 -16.14 0.50
N ASN A 111 26.99 -16.35 -0.33
CA ASN A 111 26.79 -17.65 -1.00
C ASN A 111 27.44 -17.70 -2.40
N GLY A 112 28.03 -16.61 -2.89
CA GLY A 112 28.74 -16.54 -4.16
C GLY A 112 27.85 -16.75 -5.39
N CYS A 113 26.54 -16.52 -5.26
CA CYS A 113 25.63 -16.57 -6.40
C CYS A 113 25.93 -15.41 -7.36
N GLU A 114 25.81 -15.66 -8.66
CA GLU A 114 25.90 -14.59 -9.67
C GLU A 114 24.79 -13.56 -9.43
N TRP A 115 25.10 -12.26 -9.54
CA TRP A 115 24.10 -11.20 -9.34
C TRP A 115 22.92 -11.34 -10.31
N TRP A 116 23.23 -11.70 -11.54
CA TRP A 116 22.29 -11.88 -12.64
C TRP A 116 22.25 -13.34 -13.05
N PRO A 117 21.09 -13.88 -13.42
CA PRO A 117 21.05 -15.22 -13.97
C PRO A 117 21.66 -15.20 -15.38
N SER A 118 22.36 -16.27 -15.76
CA SER A 118 23.11 -16.38 -17.01
C SER A 118 22.27 -16.47 -18.30
N TYR A 119 20.95 -16.26 -18.22
CA TYR A 119 20.07 -16.36 -19.39
C TYR A 119 20.34 -15.22 -20.39
N GLU A 120 20.55 -15.59 -21.65
CA GLU A 120 20.98 -14.68 -22.73
C GLU A 120 19.94 -13.61 -23.13
N ASN A 121 18.72 -13.64 -22.56
CA ASN A 121 17.68 -12.64 -22.81
C ASN A 121 17.53 -11.73 -21.57
N PHE A 122 18.48 -10.82 -21.39
CA PHE A 122 18.43 -9.84 -20.30
C PHE A 122 17.16 -8.97 -20.40
N LEU A 123 16.58 -8.61 -19.25
CA LEU A 123 15.57 -7.56 -19.16
C LEU A 123 16.18 -6.27 -19.71
N LEU A 124 15.72 -5.81 -20.88
CA LEU A 124 16.23 -4.57 -21.46
C LEU A 124 16.07 -3.43 -20.45
N PHE A 125 17.18 -2.81 -20.06
CA PHE A 125 17.18 -1.63 -19.19
C PHE A 125 16.24 -0.53 -19.73
N PHE A 126 16.22 -0.30 -21.05
CA PHE A 126 15.28 0.63 -21.72
C PHE A 126 13.93 0.00 -22.09
N GLY A 127 13.52 -1.06 -21.40
CA GLY A 127 12.29 -1.79 -21.62
C GLY A 127 11.11 -1.24 -20.81
N LEU A 128 10.16 -2.13 -20.51
CA LEU A 128 8.92 -1.80 -19.80
C LEU A 128 9.18 -1.27 -18.38
N SER A 129 10.22 -1.76 -17.73
CA SER A 129 10.57 -1.45 -16.35
C SER A 129 11.08 -0.01 -16.22
N PHE A 130 11.83 0.50 -17.20
CA PHE A 130 12.18 1.93 -17.26
C PHE A 130 10.97 2.83 -17.52
N LEU A 131 10.04 2.39 -18.40
CA LEU A 131 8.77 3.10 -18.57
C LEU A 131 7.98 3.12 -17.24
N GLY A 132 7.99 2.02 -16.48
CA GLY A 132 7.44 1.95 -15.13
C GLY A 132 8.05 2.98 -14.18
N THR A 133 9.38 3.11 -14.18
CA THR A 133 10.11 4.13 -13.41
C THR A 133 9.67 5.55 -13.79
N VAL A 134 9.55 5.84 -15.09
CA VAL A 134 9.07 7.15 -15.57
C VAL A 134 7.64 7.41 -15.10
N LEU A 135 6.74 6.42 -15.19
CA LEU A 135 5.35 6.56 -14.75
C LEU A 135 5.24 6.89 -13.26
N LEU A 136 5.99 6.17 -12.42
CA LEU A 136 6.00 6.41 -10.99
C LEU A 136 6.55 7.80 -10.66
N LEU A 137 7.73 8.17 -11.17
CA LEU A 137 8.32 9.50 -10.93
C LEU A 137 7.42 10.66 -11.40
N VAL A 138 6.79 10.51 -12.57
CA VAL A 138 5.83 11.50 -13.08
C VAL A 138 4.59 11.54 -12.16
N SER A 139 4.11 10.41 -11.67
CA SER A 139 3.00 10.37 -10.71
C SER A 139 3.33 11.09 -9.40
N SER A 140 4.56 10.93 -8.86
CA SER A 140 5.01 11.63 -7.64
C SER A 140 5.08 13.14 -7.85
N PHE A 141 5.51 13.59 -9.03
CA PHE A 141 5.45 15.00 -9.41
C PHE A 141 4.01 15.52 -9.37
N PHE A 142 3.07 14.78 -9.96
CA PHE A 142 1.65 15.15 -9.91
C PHE A 142 1.08 15.11 -8.48
N CYS A 143 1.51 14.19 -7.60
CA CYS A 143 1.15 14.19 -6.17
C CYS A 143 1.54 15.51 -5.49
N ASN A 144 2.78 15.97 -5.69
CA ASN A 144 3.23 17.25 -5.15
C ASN A 144 2.45 18.44 -5.74
N TRP A 145 2.06 18.36 -7.02
CA TRP A 145 1.21 19.36 -7.63
C TRP A 145 -0.22 19.35 -7.06
N VAL A 146 -0.79 18.17 -6.80
CA VAL A 146 -2.06 18.02 -6.10
C VAL A 146 -1.98 18.69 -4.73
N TYR A 147 -0.93 18.39 -3.95
CA TYR A 147 -0.73 18.96 -2.62
C TYR A 147 -0.68 20.50 -2.63
N SER A 148 0.16 21.10 -3.50
CA SER A 148 0.26 22.56 -3.62
C SER A 148 -1.06 23.22 -4.04
N ARG A 149 -1.85 22.58 -4.91
CA ARG A 149 -3.16 23.08 -5.32
C ARG A 149 -4.19 22.96 -4.21
N LEU A 150 -4.13 21.89 -3.41
CA LEU A 150 -4.99 21.69 -2.25
C LEU A 150 -4.77 22.83 -1.24
N LEU A 151 -3.51 23.16 -0.92
CA LEU A 151 -3.15 24.29 -0.06
C LEU A 151 -3.63 25.63 -0.61
N ALA A 152 -3.61 25.81 -1.93
CA ALA A 152 -4.11 27.00 -2.60
C ALA A 152 -5.65 27.04 -2.76
N GLY A 153 -6.39 26.06 -2.22
CA GLY A 153 -7.84 25.97 -2.35
C GLY A 153 -8.33 25.76 -3.80
N LYS A 154 -7.48 25.25 -4.69
CA LYS A 154 -7.78 25.05 -6.11
C LYS A 154 -8.32 23.65 -6.36
N ASN A 155 -9.11 23.50 -7.44
CA ASN A 155 -9.59 22.19 -7.86
C ASN A 155 -8.41 21.27 -8.25
N ILE A 156 -8.36 20.06 -7.68
CA ILE A 156 -7.30 19.07 -7.89
C ILE A 156 -7.72 17.83 -8.69
N LYS A 157 -8.99 17.74 -9.10
CA LYS A 157 -9.55 16.53 -9.74
C LYS A 157 -8.72 16.06 -10.94
N LYS A 158 -8.27 16.99 -11.80
CA LYS A 158 -7.50 16.63 -13.01
C LYS A 158 -6.14 16.03 -12.68
N GLN A 159 -5.39 16.68 -11.79
CA GLN A 159 -4.07 16.21 -11.39
C GLN A 159 -4.16 14.88 -10.65
N MET A 160 -5.15 14.74 -9.76
CA MET A 160 -5.38 13.51 -9.02
C MET A 160 -5.75 12.33 -9.93
N MET A 161 -6.57 12.56 -10.96
CA MET A 161 -6.86 11.53 -11.95
C MET A 161 -5.61 11.07 -12.71
N LEU A 162 -4.69 11.99 -13.02
CA LEU A 162 -3.43 11.62 -13.68
C LEU A 162 -2.56 10.74 -12.78
N VAL A 163 -2.45 11.06 -11.48
CA VAL A 163 -1.74 10.20 -10.51
C VAL A 163 -2.29 8.77 -10.54
N LEU A 164 -3.62 8.63 -10.41
CA LEU A 164 -4.28 7.32 -10.40
C LEU A 164 -4.08 6.56 -11.72
N ILE A 165 -4.17 7.26 -12.87
CA ILE A 165 -3.95 6.65 -14.18
C ILE A 165 -2.51 6.15 -14.30
N PHE A 166 -1.51 6.93 -13.91
CA PHE A 166 -0.11 6.51 -14.02
C PHE A 166 0.22 5.32 -13.11
N GLY A 167 -0.30 5.29 -11.87
CA GLY A 167 -0.11 4.13 -11.01
C GLY A 167 -0.84 2.88 -11.52
N LEU A 168 -2.04 3.01 -12.10
CA LEU A 168 -2.73 1.88 -12.73
C LEU A 168 -2.00 1.37 -13.98
N LEU A 169 -1.46 2.28 -14.80
CA LEU A 169 -0.63 1.92 -15.94
C LEU A 169 0.64 1.20 -15.49
N PHE A 170 1.28 1.65 -14.41
CA PHE A 170 2.42 0.95 -13.82
C PHE A 170 2.06 -0.49 -13.44
N LEU A 171 0.96 -0.71 -12.70
CA LEU A 171 0.53 -2.06 -12.32
C LEU A 171 0.21 -2.93 -13.54
N PHE A 172 -0.40 -2.35 -14.58
CA PHE A 172 -0.65 -3.06 -15.83
C PHE A 172 0.65 -3.46 -16.53
N LEU A 173 1.63 -2.55 -16.62
CA LEU A 173 2.95 -2.87 -17.18
C LEU A 173 3.66 -3.96 -16.38
N GLN A 174 3.57 -3.92 -15.05
CA GLN A 174 4.17 -4.93 -14.19
C GLN A 174 3.56 -6.31 -14.41
N TRP A 175 2.22 -6.37 -14.51
CA TRP A 175 1.53 -7.62 -14.85
C TRP A 175 1.91 -8.13 -16.24
N TYR A 176 1.95 -7.24 -17.24
CA TYR A 176 2.35 -7.59 -18.59
C TYR A 176 3.79 -8.12 -18.64
N GLU A 177 4.72 -7.51 -17.90
CA GLU A 177 6.10 -7.97 -17.80
C GLU A 177 6.17 -9.39 -17.22
N TRP A 178 5.45 -9.68 -16.13
CA TRP A 178 5.44 -11.01 -15.53
C TRP A 178 4.96 -12.12 -16.47
N GLU A 179 3.98 -11.84 -17.34
CA GLU A 179 3.49 -12.81 -18.34
C GLU A 179 4.51 -13.11 -19.46
N HIS A 180 5.49 -12.20 -19.66
CA HIS A 180 6.48 -12.31 -20.74
C HIS A 180 7.90 -12.61 -20.22
N MET A 181 8.04 -12.92 -18.94
CA MET A 181 9.30 -13.33 -18.34
C MET A 181 9.70 -14.75 -18.74
N PHE A 182 11.01 -14.96 -18.91
CA PHE A 182 11.58 -16.27 -19.25
C PHE A 182 11.83 -17.15 -18.01
N PHE A 183 11.62 -16.62 -16.81
CA PHE A 183 11.73 -17.33 -15.55
C PHE A 183 10.49 -17.08 -14.69
N ASN A 184 10.20 -18.02 -13.79
CA ASN A 184 9.06 -17.99 -12.87
C ASN A 184 9.53 -17.96 -11.41
N VAL A 185 8.58 -17.81 -10.49
CA VAL A 185 8.83 -17.82 -9.03
C VAL A 185 9.51 -19.10 -8.52
N SER A 186 9.37 -20.22 -9.25
CA SER A 186 9.99 -21.50 -8.93
C SER A 186 11.44 -21.65 -9.43
N ASP A 187 11.93 -20.71 -10.23
CA ASP A 187 13.18 -20.87 -10.98
C ASP A 187 14.39 -20.43 -10.15
N GLY A 188 14.68 -21.26 -9.15
CA GLY A 188 15.81 -21.09 -8.25
C GLY A 188 15.70 -19.87 -7.34
N TRP A 189 16.83 -19.48 -6.76
CA TRP A 189 16.87 -18.40 -5.77
C TRP A 189 16.57 -17.04 -6.41
N TYR A 190 17.03 -16.79 -7.65
CA TYR A 190 16.83 -15.51 -8.33
C TYR A 190 15.36 -15.28 -8.67
N GLY A 191 14.71 -16.25 -9.32
CA GLY A 191 13.28 -16.16 -9.65
C GLY A 191 12.42 -15.97 -8.39
N SER A 192 12.68 -16.75 -7.35
CA SER A 192 11.99 -16.60 -6.06
C SER A 192 12.17 -15.20 -5.47
N MET A 193 13.41 -14.68 -5.38
CA MET A 193 13.67 -13.35 -4.83
C MET A 193 13.06 -12.22 -5.66
N TYR A 194 13.19 -12.30 -6.99
CA TYR A 194 12.60 -11.34 -7.91
C TYR A 194 11.09 -11.23 -7.71
N TYR A 195 10.36 -12.34 -7.78
CA TYR A 195 8.90 -12.33 -7.66
C TYR A 195 8.42 -11.95 -6.26
N VAL A 196 9.16 -12.31 -5.19
CA VAL A 196 8.84 -11.88 -3.82
C VAL A 196 9.00 -10.37 -3.68
N LEU A 197 10.17 -9.82 -4.04
CA LEU A 197 10.45 -8.38 -3.92
C LEU A 197 9.52 -7.53 -4.79
N MET A 198 9.39 -7.88 -6.08
CA MET A 198 8.54 -7.17 -7.04
C MET A 198 7.06 -7.36 -6.70
N GLY A 199 6.66 -8.55 -6.24
CA GLY A 199 5.30 -8.86 -5.84
C GLY A 199 4.85 -8.08 -4.62
N PHE A 200 5.66 -8.05 -3.55
CA PHE A 200 5.35 -7.23 -2.37
C PHE A 200 5.28 -5.76 -2.73
N HIS A 201 6.21 -5.26 -3.54
CA HIS A 201 6.15 -3.87 -4.01
C HIS A 201 4.88 -3.58 -4.81
N SER A 202 4.48 -4.47 -5.73
CA SER A 202 3.24 -4.32 -6.51
C SER A 202 1.99 -4.28 -5.63
N VAL A 203 1.94 -5.10 -4.57
CA VAL A 203 0.87 -5.03 -3.57
C VAL A 203 0.86 -3.67 -2.88
N HIS A 204 2.04 -3.11 -2.55
CA HIS A 204 2.14 -1.79 -1.94
C HIS A 204 1.72 -0.66 -2.91
N VAL A 205 2.07 -0.73 -4.19
CA VAL A 205 1.58 0.21 -5.21
C VAL A 205 0.05 0.17 -5.28
N PHE A 206 -0.53 -1.02 -5.28
CA PHE A 206 -1.99 -1.19 -5.26
C PHE A 206 -2.63 -0.59 -3.99
N LEU A 207 -2.06 -0.84 -2.80
CA LEU A 207 -2.51 -0.22 -1.56
C LEU A 207 -2.39 1.31 -1.58
N GLY A 208 -1.32 1.84 -2.17
CA GLY A 208 -1.13 3.27 -2.37
C GLY A 208 -2.21 3.87 -3.27
N LEU A 209 -2.60 3.17 -4.34
CA LEU A 209 -3.72 3.57 -5.21
C LEU A 209 -5.05 3.53 -4.46
N LEU A 210 -5.25 2.57 -3.56
CA LEU A 210 -6.43 2.54 -2.69
C LEU A 210 -6.47 3.73 -1.74
N PHE A 211 -5.36 4.10 -1.10
CA PHE A 211 -5.29 5.31 -0.27
C PHE A 211 -5.58 6.56 -1.09
N LEU A 212 -4.89 6.75 -2.20
CA LEU A 212 -5.09 7.92 -3.08
C LEU A 212 -6.53 8.00 -3.62
N SER A 213 -7.09 6.89 -4.11
CA SER A 213 -8.46 6.85 -4.62
C SER A 213 -9.48 7.12 -3.51
N PHE A 214 -9.26 6.58 -2.31
CA PHE A 214 -10.11 6.84 -1.16
C PHE A 214 -10.06 8.31 -0.73
N GLY A 215 -8.88 8.93 -0.70
CA GLY A 215 -8.72 10.37 -0.47
C GLY A 215 -9.46 11.19 -1.54
N SER A 216 -9.39 10.76 -2.80
CA SER A 216 -10.11 11.42 -3.89
C SER A 216 -11.64 11.33 -3.75
N TRP A 217 -12.14 10.21 -3.24
CA TRP A 217 -13.56 10.00 -2.95
C TRP A 217 -14.04 10.89 -1.79
N LEU A 218 -13.27 10.99 -0.71
CA LEU A 218 -13.57 11.88 0.42
C LEU A 218 -13.73 13.35 -0.02
N MET A 219 -12.94 13.79 -1.00
CA MET A 219 -13.09 15.13 -1.58
C MET A 219 -14.43 15.35 -2.26
N VAL A 220 -14.82 14.42 -3.13
CA VAL A 220 -16.08 14.54 -3.88
C VAL A 220 -17.27 14.53 -2.93
N SER A 221 -17.15 13.80 -1.82
CA SER A 221 -18.15 13.74 -0.75
C SER A 221 -18.22 15.01 0.12
N GLY A 222 -17.31 15.97 -0.03
CA GLY A 222 -17.38 17.30 0.62
C GLY A 222 -16.68 17.43 1.99
N TRP A 223 -15.73 16.56 2.33
CA TRP A 223 -15.17 16.43 3.69
C TRP A 223 -13.99 17.41 3.95
N SER A 224 -14.20 18.71 3.75
CA SER A 224 -13.18 19.73 3.44
C SER A 224 -11.96 19.89 4.38
N LEU A 225 -12.12 19.90 5.72
CA LEU A 225 -11.03 20.23 6.65
C LEU A 225 -10.10 19.04 7.00
N LYS A 226 -10.50 17.81 6.67
CA LYS A 226 -9.82 16.56 7.10
C LYS A 226 -9.16 15.80 5.95
N ILE A 227 -9.46 16.23 4.73
CA ILE A 227 -8.88 15.74 3.47
C ILE A 227 -7.38 16.01 3.38
N LEU A 228 -6.90 17.18 3.82
CA LEU A 228 -5.49 17.55 3.70
C LEU A 228 -4.59 16.56 4.45
N TYR A 229 -4.94 16.22 5.68
CA TYR A 229 -4.19 15.23 6.46
C TYR A 229 -4.15 13.86 5.81
N PHE A 230 -5.32 13.35 5.40
CA PHE A 230 -5.39 12.04 4.77
C PHE A 230 -4.55 12.01 3.48
N PHE A 231 -4.53 13.11 2.71
CA PHE A 231 -3.65 13.24 1.56
C PHE A 231 -2.18 13.35 1.92
N GLU A 232 -1.80 14.07 2.98
CA GLU A 232 -0.41 14.12 3.46
C GLU A 232 0.13 12.71 3.67
N GLU A 233 -0.58 11.88 4.45
CA GLU A 233 -0.15 10.50 4.72
C GLU A 233 -0.20 9.61 3.47
N SER A 234 -1.22 9.77 2.63
CA SER A 234 -1.31 9.03 1.36
C SER A 234 -0.15 9.37 0.42
N PHE A 235 0.28 10.63 0.36
CA PHE A 235 1.42 11.05 -0.46
C PHE A 235 2.75 10.58 0.13
N ILE A 236 2.92 10.59 1.46
CA ILE A 236 4.12 10.02 2.09
C ILE A 236 4.22 8.53 1.74
N TYR A 237 3.13 7.78 1.82
CA TYR A 237 3.11 6.37 1.43
C TYR A 237 3.40 6.17 -0.07
N TRP A 238 2.84 7.01 -0.94
CA TRP A 238 3.12 6.95 -2.38
C TRP A 238 4.61 7.19 -2.69
N HIS A 239 5.22 8.21 -2.07
CA HIS A 239 6.66 8.48 -2.21
C HIS A 239 7.52 7.35 -1.63
N PHE A 240 7.09 6.71 -0.53
CA PHE A 240 7.76 5.51 0.00
C PHE A 240 7.78 4.38 -1.04
N VAL A 241 6.64 4.11 -1.67
CA VAL A 241 6.52 3.11 -2.73
C VAL A 241 7.46 3.46 -3.89
N ASP A 242 7.50 4.71 -4.33
CA ASP A 242 8.39 5.17 -5.41
C ASP A 242 9.88 4.94 -5.09
N VAL A 243 10.30 5.19 -3.83
CA VAL A 243 11.69 4.95 -3.39
C VAL A 243 12.04 3.47 -3.42
N ILE A 244 11.12 2.60 -2.97
CA ILE A 244 11.34 1.14 -3.04
C ILE A 244 11.43 0.69 -4.49
N TRP A 245 10.58 1.20 -5.39
CA TRP A 245 10.68 0.91 -6.82
C TRP A 245 12.04 1.29 -7.38
N PHE A 246 12.53 2.48 -7.05
CA PHE A 246 13.83 2.93 -7.54
C PHE A 246 14.97 1.97 -7.14
N LEU A 247 14.94 1.46 -5.90
CA LEU A 247 15.90 0.45 -5.45
C LEU A 247 15.72 -0.89 -6.19
N LEU A 248 14.48 -1.33 -6.43
CA LEU A 248 14.22 -2.54 -7.22
C LEU A 248 14.72 -2.41 -8.65
N PHE A 249 14.39 -1.29 -9.30
CA PHE A 249 14.89 -0.96 -10.63
C PHE A 249 16.41 -1.01 -10.67
N LEU A 250 17.09 -0.36 -9.71
CA LEU A 250 18.54 -0.36 -9.63
C LEU A 250 19.14 -1.76 -9.47
N PHE A 251 18.58 -2.62 -8.62
CA PHE A 251 19.22 -3.90 -8.30
C PHE A 251 18.81 -5.06 -9.21
N PHE A 252 17.68 -4.95 -9.91
CA PHE A 252 17.15 -6.00 -10.79
C PHE A 252 17.13 -5.64 -12.28
N TYR A 253 17.43 -4.41 -12.67
CA TYR A 253 17.39 -3.99 -14.07
C TYR A 253 18.63 -3.22 -14.54
N CYS A 254 19.53 -2.81 -13.63
CA CYS A 254 20.77 -2.08 -13.93
C CYS A 254 21.99 -2.91 -13.56
#